data_AF-A0A7J9YZF7-F1
#
_entry.id   AF-A0A7J9YZF7-F1
#
_cell.length_a   1.000
_cell.length_b   1.000
_cell.length_c   1.000
_cell.angle_alpha   90.00
_cell.angle_beta   90.00
_cell.angle_gamma   90.00
#
_symmetry.space_group_name_H-M   'P 1'
#
loop_
_entity.id
_entity.type
_entity.pdbx_description
1 polymer ?
#
loop_
_entity_poly.entity_id
_entity_poly.type
_entity_poly.pdbx_seq_one_letter_code
_entity_poly.pdbx_strand_id
1 'polypeptide(L)'
;MRWSSPPSIAYAGLAIGTSSDGRSWPFADGRAMSIWKPARSAAAVLAERRSRGSLEVSSSEPEFEFDSEGAVERARSVSQTESHRLIEQLMILTNERVAELCERRGAPTLYRVHERPDPPRVAVLVEQLASLDLPTPPLPESLSATEASELIADASRMVAREAERRGHGRAAYTSLVLRSLKQAYYSQRNLGHAGLGSPAYSHFTSPIRRYPDLIAHRALLSLLGAGEIEPERGAVREAAWWCSERERDSVSIERDADKVCSSFLLERELFEAGWSRKFDGEVSGVIRAGAFVRFGGELGDVYEGFVPVRRLRGERFDLNATETALVGRRSGRQIRLGDPLAVTVDSVEAPRGRVDLSPLEGEG
;
A
#
# COMPACT_ATOMS: atom_id res chain seq x y z
N MET A 1 -23.97 -33.40 -7.27
CA MET A 1 -22.54 -33.28 -7.65
C MET A 1 -21.72 -33.16 -6.37
N ARG A 2 -20.84 -34.12 -6.08
CA ARG A 2 -19.87 -33.97 -4.98
C ARG A 2 -18.81 -32.96 -5.46
N TRP A 3 -18.81 -31.77 -4.88
CA TRP A 3 -17.66 -30.86 -4.99
C TRP A 3 -16.54 -31.47 -4.14
N SER A 4 -15.66 -32.25 -4.76
CA SER A 4 -14.36 -32.53 -4.18
C SER A 4 -13.59 -31.22 -4.17
N SER A 5 -13.45 -30.61 -2.99
CA SER A 5 -12.60 -29.43 -2.85
C SER A 5 -11.19 -29.82 -3.27
N PRO A 6 -10.57 -29.13 -4.24
CA PRO A 6 -9.15 -29.35 -4.50
C PRO A 6 -8.36 -29.07 -3.20
N PRO A 7 -7.24 -29.78 -2.98
CA PRO A 7 -6.45 -29.62 -1.77
C PRO A 7 -6.01 -28.16 -1.59
N SER A 8 -5.91 -27.72 -0.33
CA SER A 8 -5.42 -26.38 0.02
C SER A 8 -3.98 -26.19 -0.47
N ILE A 9 -3.77 -25.25 -1.40
CA ILE A 9 -2.45 -24.93 -1.94
C ILE A 9 -1.92 -23.68 -1.23
N ALA A 10 -0.78 -23.80 -0.56
CA ALA A 10 -0.06 -22.64 -0.02
C ALA A 10 0.65 -21.86 -1.13
N TYR A 11 0.63 -20.52 -1.06
CA TYR A 11 1.24 -19.63 -2.05
C TYR A 11 2.73 -19.92 -2.32
N ALA A 12 3.49 -20.33 -1.31
CA ALA A 12 4.90 -20.70 -1.43
C ALA A 12 5.13 -21.91 -2.35
N GLY A 13 4.16 -22.83 -2.42
CA GLY A 13 4.26 -23.99 -3.29
C GLY A 13 4.17 -23.64 -4.77
N LEU A 14 3.44 -22.59 -5.15
CA LEU A 14 3.14 -22.31 -6.55
C LEU A 14 4.25 -21.54 -7.28
N ALA A 15 5.17 -20.91 -6.54
CA ALA A 15 6.19 -20.03 -7.10
C ALA A 15 7.38 -20.80 -7.69
N ILE A 16 7.50 -22.08 -7.34
CA ILE A 16 8.66 -22.88 -7.65
C ILE A 16 8.13 -24.28 -7.93
N GLY A 17 8.45 -24.88 -9.06
CA GLY A 17 8.22 -26.31 -9.30
C GLY A 17 8.99 -27.24 -8.33
N THR A 18 9.49 -26.72 -7.21
CA THR A 18 10.26 -27.38 -6.15
C THR A 18 9.99 -26.66 -4.85
N SER A 19 9.55 -27.35 -3.80
CA SER A 19 9.40 -26.74 -2.48
C SER A 19 10.77 -26.37 -1.87
N SER A 20 10.76 -25.44 -0.92
CA SER A 20 11.95 -24.96 -0.18
C SER A 20 12.66 -26.04 0.66
N ASP A 21 12.09 -27.24 0.75
CA ASP A 21 12.63 -28.42 1.43
C ASP A 21 13.19 -29.48 0.44
N GLY A 22 13.35 -29.13 -0.84
CA GLY A 22 13.92 -30.03 -1.86
C GLY A 22 13.03 -31.21 -2.25
N ARG A 23 11.76 -31.24 -1.79
CA ARG A 23 10.80 -32.28 -2.21
C ARG A 23 10.16 -31.90 -3.55
N SER A 24 10.00 -32.89 -4.42
CA SER A 24 9.19 -32.74 -5.62
C SER A 24 7.72 -32.56 -5.22
N TRP A 25 7.05 -31.63 -5.89
CA TRP A 25 5.63 -31.35 -5.68
C TRP A 25 4.76 -32.62 -5.82
N PRO A 26 3.77 -32.87 -4.94
CA PRO A 26 2.93 -34.05 -5.03
C PRO A 26 1.94 -34.05 -6.22
N PHE A 27 2.00 -33.05 -7.10
CA PHE A 27 1.20 -32.98 -8.34
C PHE A 27 2.06 -33.12 -9.60
N ALA A 28 2.97 -34.08 -9.61
CA ALA A 28 3.57 -34.62 -10.83
C ALA A 28 2.57 -35.40 -11.72
N ASP A 29 1.27 -35.37 -11.39
CA ASP A 29 0.19 -35.86 -12.23
C ASP A 29 -0.23 -34.81 -13.26
N GLY A 30 -0.23 -35.18 -14.54
CA GLY A 30 -0.40 -34.28 -15.69
C GLY A 30 -1.67 -33.39 -15.70
N ARG A 31 -2.67 -33.66 -14.86
CA ARG A 31 -3.92 -32.87 -14.77
C ARG A 31 -3.76 -31.53 -14.05
N ALA A 32 -2.92 -31.45 -13.02
CA ALA A 32 -2.68 -30.17 -12.35
C ALA A 32 -1.92 -29.23 -13.30
N MET A 33 -0.90 -29.77 -13.98
CA MET A 33 -0.11 -29.04 -14.97
C MET A 33 -0.97 -28.53 -16.16
N SER A 34 -2.00 -29.28 -16.56
CA SER A 34 -2.92 -28.86 -17.64
C SER A 34 -3.81 -27.67 -17.29
N ILE A 35 -4.04 -27.39 -16.00
CA ILE A 35 -4.83 -26.22 -15.54
C ILE A 35 -3.92 -25.02 -15.27
N TRP A 36 -2.73 -25.28 -14.70
CA TRP A 36 -1.78 -24.24 -14.33
C TRP A 36 -1.21 -23.47 -15.51
N LYS A 37 -0.80 -24.16 -16.59
CA LYS A 37 -0.21 -23.50 -17.76
C LYS A 37 -1.17 -22.47 -18.39
N PRO A 38 -2.43 -22.82 -18.72
CA PRO A 38 -3.39 -21.84 -19.21
C PRO A 38 -3.67 -20.69 -18.24
N ALA A 39 -3.81 -20.97 -16.93
CA ALA A 39 -4.08 -19.93 -15.93
C ALA A 39 -2.92 -18.92 -15.84
N ARG A 40 -1.68 -19.41 -15.85
CA ARG A 40 -0.47 -18.59 -15.87
C ARG A 40 -0.39 -17.73 -17.12
N SER A 41 -0.61 -18.31 -18.30
CA SER A 41 -0.61 -17.58 -19.57
C SER A 41 -1.71 -16.50 -19.60
N ALA A 42 -2.92 -16.82 -19.12
CA ALA A 42 -4.01 -15.86 -19.05
C ALA A 42 -3.68 -14.70 -18.09
N ALA A 43 -3.15 -15.00 -16.90
CA ALA A 43 -2.73 -13.99 -15.94
C ALA A 43 -1.64 -13.06 -16.50
N ALA A 44 -0.66 -13.60 -17.24
CA ALA A 44 0.39 -12.79 -17.88
C ALA A 44 -0.19 -11.81 -18.91
N VAL A 45 -1.10 -12.26 -19.79
CA VAL A 45 -1.78 -11.41 -20.78
C VAL A 45 -2.63 -10.32 -20.10
N LEU A 46 -3.32 -10.68 -19.01
CA LEU A 46 -4.09 -9.73 -18.21
C LEU A 46 -3.21 -8.65 -17.57
N ALA A 47 -2.07 -9.05 -17.01
CA ALA A 47 -1.10 -8.12 -16.42
C ALA A 47 -0.53 -7.15 -17.47
N GLU A 48 -0.15 -7.65 -18.65
CA GLU A 48 0.37 -6.81 -19.74
C GLU A 48 -0.64 -5.78 -20.24
N ARG A 49 -1.93 -6.13 -20.27
CA ARG A 49 -2.99 -5.19 -20.65
C ARG A 49 -3.15 -4.06 -19.62
N ARG A 50 -2.93 -4.35 -18.34
CA ARG A 50 -3.11 -3.38 -17.24
C ARG A 50 -1.88 -2.48 -17.05
N SER A 51 -0.67 -2.98 -17.29
CA SER A 51 0.57 -2.22 -17.11
C SER A 51 0.67 -0.97 -17.99
N ARG A 52 -0.10 -0.89 -19.08
CA ARG A 52 -0.11 0.26 -20.00
C ARG A 52 -0.81 1.51 -19.44
N GLY A 53 -1.32 1.47 -18.19
CA GLY A 53 -1.96 2.63 -17.55
C GLY A 53 -2.02 2.62 -16.01
N SER A 54 -1.42 1.63 -15.33
CA SER A 54 -1.44 1.53 -13.87
C SER A 54 -0.18 2.12 -13.23
N LEU A 55 -0.34 2.76 -12.07
CA LEU A 55 0.78 3.08 -11.18
C LEU A 55 1.33 1.78 -10.59
N GLU A 56 2.57 1.43 -10.91
CA GLU A 56 3.23 0.28 -10.30
C GLU A 56 3.79 0.70 -8.94
N VAL A 57 3.06 0.38 -7.89
CA VAL A 57 3.50 0.61 -6.52
C VAL A 57 3.64 -0.72 -5.80
N SER A 58 4.88 -1.07 -5.48
CA SER A 58 5.20 -2.17 -4.58
C SER A 58 5.28 -1.62 -3.15
N SER A 59 4.39 -2.06 -2.26
CA SER A 59 4.59 -1.98 -0.83
C SER A 59 5.09 -3.33 -0.32
N SER A 60 6.06 -3.31 0.60
CA SER A 60 6.35 -4.43 1.49
C SER A 60 5.62 -4.17 2.80
N GLU A 61 4.89 -5.17 3.28
CA GLU A 61 4.28 -5.17 4.61
C GLU A 61 5.11 -6.11 5.50
N PRO A 62 5.39 -5.73 6.76
CA PRO A 62 6.07 -6.60 7.70
C PRO A 62 5.13 -7.72 8.17
N GLU A 63 5.62 -8.95 8.19
CA GLU A 63 4.97 -10.06 8.88
C GLU A 63 5.74 -10.35 10.16
N PHE A 64 5.02 -10.30 11.30
CA PHE A 64 5.59 -10.55 12.62
C PHE A 64 5.43 -12.01 13.03
N GLU A 65 6.50 -12.61 13.51
CA GLU A 65 6.51 -13.93 14.14
C GLU A 65 6.52 -13.75 15.66
N PHE A 66 5.73 -14.57 16.36
CA PHE A 66 5.59 -14.51 17.81
C PHE A 66 6.06 -15.83 18.42
N ASP A 67 6.70 -15.75 19.59
CA ASP A 67 7.06 -16.93 20.37
C ASP A 67 5.83 -17.52 21.11
N SER A 68 6.05 -18.60 21.87
CA SER A 68 4.98 -19.28 22.61
C SER A 68 4.37 -18.43 23.74
N GLU A 69 5.06 -17.39 24.19
CA GLU A 69 4.58 -16.47 25.23
C GLU A 69 3.88 -15.23 24.64
N GLY A 70 3.88 -15.10 23.31
CA GLY A 70 3.27 -13.99 22.58
C GLY A 70 4.17 -12.78 22.43
N ALA A 71 5.48 -12.91 22.70
CA ALA A 71 6.44 -11.84 22.42
C ALA A 71 6.85 -11.87 20.95
N VAL A 72 7.12 -10.70 20.37
CA VAL A 72 7.54 -10.57 18.98
C VAL A 72 8.97 -11.13 18.84
N GLU A 73 9.11 -12.22 18.08
CA GLU A 73 10.39 -12.87 17.86
C GLU A 73 11.12 -12.30 16.65
N ARG A 74 10.41 -12.07 15.54
CA ARG A 74 11.02 -11.64 14.26
C ARG A 74 10.03 -10.82 13.45
N ALA A 75 10.56 -10.05 12.51
CA ALA A 75 9.79 -9.44 11.44
C ALA A 75 10.43 -9.79 10.11
N ARG A 76 9.62 -10.08 9.09
CA ARG A 76 10.09 -10.32 7.73
C ARG A 76 9.28 -9.49 6.73
N SER A 77 9.96 -8.92 5.73
CA SER A 77 9.27 -8.33 4.59
C SER A 77 8.74 -9.45 3.69
N VAL A 78 7.43 -9.44 3.43
CA VAL A 78 6.83 -10.41 2.51
C VAL A 78 6.85 -9.83 1.10
N SER A 79 7.54 -10.51 0.19
CA SER A 79 7.54 -10.16 -1.23
C SER A 79 6.43 -10.90 -1.99
N GLN A 80 5.83 -10.23 -2.97
CA GLN A 80 4.85 -10.86 -3.84
C GLN A 80 5.53 -11.86 -4.79
N THR A 81 5.18 -13.14 -4.65
CA THR A 81 5.61 -14.19 -5.58
C THR A 81 4.79 -14.19 -6.88
N GLU A 82 5.25 -14.93 -7.90
CA GLU A 82 4.50 -15.15 -9.14
C GLU A 82 3.07 -15.66 -8.87
N SER A 83 2.91 -16.51 -7.87
CA SER A 83 1.62 -17.11 -7.50
C SER A 83 0.64 -16.08 -6.95
N HIS A 84 1.13 -15.14 -6.14
CA HIS A 84 0.34 -14.01 -5.66
C HIS A 84 -0.19 -13.19 -6.84
N ARG A 85 0.70 -12.83 -7.77
CA ARG A 85 0.35 -12.06 -8.98
C ARG A 85 -0.64 -12.82 -9.87
N LEU A 86 -0.43 -14.12 -10.07
CA LEU A 86 -1.34 -14.95 -10.87
C LEU A 86 -2.77 -14.91 -10.31
N ILE A 87 -2.91 -15.19 -9.01
CA ILE A 87 -4.21 -15.22 -8.34
C ILE A 87 -4.85 -13.83 -8.36
N GLU A 88 -4.07 -12.79 -8.10
CA GLU A 88 -4.52 -11.39 -8.19
C GLU A 88 -5.13 -11.08 -9.55
N GLN A 89 -4.46 -11.39 -10.67
CA GLN A 89 -4.98 -11.09 -12.01
C GLN A 89 -6.31 -11.79 -12.31
N LEU A 90 -6.47 -13.03 -11.84
CA LEU A 90 -7.72 -13.79 -11.99
C LEU A 90 -8.84 -13.25 -11.09
N MET A 91 -8.50 -12.84 -9.86
CA MET A 91 -9.46 -12.22 -8.94
C MET A 91 -9.95 -10.88 -9.48
N ILE A 92 -9.05 -10.03 -10.00
CA ILE A 92 -9.42 -8.75 -10.62
C ILE A 92 -10.35 -8.99 -11.80
N LEU A 93 -10.03 -9.93 -12.69
CA LEU A 93 -10.91 -10.26 -13.81
C LEU A 93 -12.30 -10.71 -13.34
N THR A 94 -12.36 -11.57 -12.32
CA THR A 94 -13.65 -12.05 -11.78
C THR A 94 -14.47 -10.88 -11.22
N ASN A 95 -13.83 -10.03 -10.43
CA ASN A 95 -14.41 -8.82 -9.84
C ASN A 95 -14.97 -7.87 -10.91
N GLU A 96 -14.23 -7.64 -12.00
CA GLU A 96 -14.68 -6.86 -13.16
C GLU A 96 -15.93 -7.48 -13.81
N ARG A 97 -15.93 -8.79 -14.11
CA ARG A 97 -17.05 -9.44 -14.80
C ARG A 97 -18.34 -9.44 -14.00
N VAL A 98 -18.25 -9.62 -12.68
CA VAL A 98 -19.42 -9.53 -11.80
C VAL A 98 -19.94 -8.11 -11.73
N ALA A 99 -19.06 -7.11 -11.56
CA ALA A 99 -19.44 -5.71 -11.52
C ALA A 99 -20.12 -5.26 -12.83
N GLU A 100 -19.53 -5.58 -13.98
CA GLU A 100 -20.09 -5.28 -15.29
C GLU A 100 -21.47 -5.94 -15.49
N LEU A 101 -21.65 -7.18 -15.02
CA LEU A 101 -22.93 -7.86 -15.12
C LEU A 101 -24.00 -7.19 -14.25
N CYS A 102 -23.67 -6.86 -13.00
CA CYS A 102 -24.58 -6.16 -12.09
C CYS A 102 -24.98 -4.80 -12.67
N GLU A 103 -24.01 -4.04 -13.19
CA GLU A 103 -24.25 -2.73 -13.81
C GLU A 103 -25.17 -2.84 -15.02
N ARG A 104 -24.87 -3.76 -15.96
CA ARG A 104 -25.70 -3.95 -17.17
C ARG A 104 -27.13 -4.39 -16.84
N ARG A 105 -27.32 -5.13 -15.75
CA ARG A 105 -28.65 -5.62 -15.32
C ARG A 105 -29.33 -4.68 -14.31
N GLY A 106 -28.68 -3.62 -13.86
CA GLY A 106 -29.20 -2.69 -12.86
C GLY A 106 -29.36 -3.28 -11.47
N ALA A 107 -28.68 -4.39 -11.15
CA ALA A 107 -28.78 -5.06 -9.85
C ALA A 107 -28.11 -4.22 -8.76
N PRO A 108 -28.77 -3.97 -7.62
CA PRO A 108 -28.18 -3.27 -6.49
C PRO A 108 -26.99 -4.06 -5.92
N THR A 109 -25.80 -3.44 -5.96
CA THR A 109 -24.58 -3.99 -5.39
C THR A 109 -23.64 -2.87 -4.95
N LEU A 110 -22.51 -3.23 -4.32
CA LEU A 110 -21.44 -2.30 -4.01
C LEU A 110 -20.36 -2.35 -5.07
N TYR A 111 -20.03 -1.17 -5.60
CA TYR A 111 -18.85 -0.95 -6.43
C TYR A 111 -17.69 -0.51 -5.55
N ARG A 112 -16.50 -1.02 -5.86
CA ARG A 112 -15.24 -0.50 -5.33
C ARG A 112 -14.81 0.61 -6.27
N VAL A 113 -15.06 1.84 -5.86
CA VAL A 113 -14.79 3.04 -6.64
C VAL A 113 -13.40 3.56 -6.30
N HIS A 114 -12.66 3.93 -7.33
CA HIS A 114 -11.47 4.77 -7.20
C HIS A 114 -11.60 5.86 -8.26
N GLU A 115 -11.98 7.05 -7.84
CA GLU A 115 -12.21 8.17 -8.75
C GLU A 115 -10.90 8.66 -9.38
N ARG A 116 -11.02 9.40 -10.47
CA ARG A 116 -9.87 10.09 -11.06
C ARG A 116 -9.29 11.12 -10.07
N PRO A 117 -7.98 11.43 -10.19
CA PRO A 117 -7.33 12.43 -9.38
C PRO A 117 -7.99 13.80 -9.53
N ASP A 118 -7.95 14.57 -8.44
CA ASP A 118 -8.49 15.92 -8.40
C ASP A 118 -7.42 16.92 -8.89
N PRO A 119 -7.68 17.74 -9.94
CA PRO A 119 -6.68 18.65 -10.50
C PRO A 119 -5.93 19.53 -9.49
N PRO A 120 -6.58 20.14 -8.47
CA PRO A 120 -5.89 20.90 -7.43
C PRO A 120 -4.90 20.05 -6.61
N ARG A 121 -5.21 18.78 -6.34
CA ARG A 121 -4.28 17.87 -5.63
C ARG A 121 -3.07 17.53 -6.48
N VAL A 122 -3.24 17.43 -7.80
CA VAL A 122 -2.12 17.21 -8.73
C VAL A 122 -1.21 18.43 -8.78
N ALA A 123 -1.77 19.65 -8.80
CA ALA A 123 -0.98 20.88 -8.72
C ALA A 123 -0.15 20.93 -7.43
N VAL A 124 -0.76 20.64 -6.27
CA VAL A 124 -0.05 20.55 -4.99
C VAL A 124 1.06 19.50 -5.01
N LEU A 125 0.82 18.32 -5.61
CA LEU A 125 1.86 17.31 -5.78
C LEU A 125 3.05 17.87 -6.58
N VAL A 126 2.79 18.54 -7.70
CA VAL A 126 3.84 19.13 -8.53
C VAL A 126 4.64 20.18 -7.75
N GLU A 127 3.99 21.03 -6.98
CA GLU A 127 4.67 21.99 -6.08
C GLU A 127 5.51 21.30 -5.00
N GLN A 128 4.98 20.23 -4.40
CA GLN A 128 5.71 19.42 -3.41
C GLN A 128 6.95 18.78 -4.01
N LEU A 129 6.84 18.18 -5.20
CA LEU A 129 7.97 17.59 -5.91
C LEU A 129 9.01 18.65 -6.29
N ALA A 130 8.58 19.81 -6.80
CA ALA A 130 9.47 20.91 -7.13
C ALA A 130 10.22 21.42 -5.89
N SER A 131 9.56 21.50 -4.73
CA SER A 131 10.19 21.91 -3.46
C SER A 131 11.25 20.93 -2.92
N LEU A 132 11.27 19.69 -3.44
CA LEU A 132 12.26 18.65 -3.15
C LEU A 132 13.36 18.56 -4.22
N ASP A 133 13.40 19.56 -5.12
CA ASP A 133 14.29 19.60 -6.27
C ASP A 133 14.11 18.38 -7.20
N LEU A 134 12.91 17.80 -7.25
CA LEU A 134 12.60 16.63 -8.09
C LEU A 134 12.11 17.09 -9.47
N PRO A 135 12.36 16.30 -10.53
CA PRO A 135 11.84 16.59 -11.86
C PRO A 135 10.31 16.55 -11.84
N THR A 136 9.69 17.59 -12.40
CA THR A 136 8.24 17.72 -12.48
C THR A 136 7.78 17.81 -13.93
N PRO A 137 6.62 17.20 -14.26
CA PRO A 137 5.97 17.45 -15.54
C PRO A 137 5.51 18.92 -15.63
N PRO A 138 5.47 19.52 -16.84
CA PRO A 138 4.97 20.87 -17.02
C PRO A 138 3.49 20.96 -16.59
N LEU A 139 3.19 21.92 -15.73
CA LEU A 139 1.83 22.17 -15.26
C LEU A 139 1.13 23.15 -16.22
N PRO A 140 0.03 22.75 -16.89
CA PRO A 140 -0.76 23.67 -17.71
C PRO A 140 -1.57 24.64 -16.84
N GLU A 141 -1.99 25.77 -17.42
CA GLU A 141 -2.79 26.80 -16.71
C GLU A 141 -4.14 26.26 -16.21
N SER A 142 -4.72 25.30 -16.92
CA SER A 142 -5.95 24.61 -16.54
C SER A 142 -5.79 23.11 -16.73
N LEU A 143 -6.28 22.33 -15.77
CA LEU A 143 -6.20 20.87 -15.78
C LEU A 143 -7.59 20.23 -15.81
N SER A 144 -7.85 19.43 -16.83
CA SER A 144 -8.95 18.48 -16.83
C SER A 144 -8.62 17.23 -15.99
N ALA A 145 -9.64 16.44 -15.63
CA ALA A 145 -9.46 15.19 -14.89
C ALA A 145 -8.66 14.12 -15.68
N THR A 146 -8.67 14.20 -17.01
CA THR A 146 -7.86 13.30 -17.87
C THR A 146 -6.39 13.70 -17.82
N GLU A 147 -6.09 14.98 -18.05
CA GLU A 147 -4.72 15.51 -17.97
C GLU A 147 -4.13 15.31 -16.56
N ALA A 148 -4.94 15.46 -15.51
CA ALA A 148 -4.52 15.18 -14.13
C ALA A 148 -4.06 13.72 -13.92
N SER A 149 -4.70 12.76 -14.59
CA SER A 149 -4.32 11.34 -14.51
C SER A 149 -3.01 11.07 -15.26
N GLU A 150 -2.82 11.70 -16.42
CA GLU A 150 -1.57 11.61 -17.21
C GLU A 150 -0.40 12.23 -16.45
N LEU A 151 -0.59 13.41 -15.86
CA LEU A 151 0.41 14.10 -15.05
C LEU A 151 0.86 13.30 -13.83
N ILE A 152 -0.07 12.66 -13.11
CA ILE A 152 0.31 11.80 -11.98
C ILE A 152 1.15 10.61 -12.47
N ALA A 153 0.76 9.99 -13.58
CA ALA A 153 1.51 8.87 -14.14
C ALA A 153 2.94 9.31 -14.57
N ASP A 154 3.07 10.49 -15.17
CA ASP A 154 4.37 11.08 -15.50
C ASP A 154 5.19 11.42 -14.26
N ALA A 155 4.60 12.10 -13.28
CA ALA A 155 5.24 12.43 -12.01
C ALA A 155 5.74 11.16 -11.30
N SER A 156 4.92 10.10 -11.24
CA SER A 156 5.32 8.80 -10.67
C SER A 156 6.53 8.21 -11.37
N ARG A 157 6.57 8.23 -12.72
CA ARG A 157 7.70 7.72 -13.50
C ARG A 157 8.96 8.57 -13.31
N MET A 158 8.82 9.89 -13.28
CA MET A 158 9.93 10.83 -13.07
C MET A 158 10.54 10.66 -11.68
N VAL A 159 9.69 10.60 -10.65
CA VAL A 159 10.08 10.35 -9.26
C VAL A 159 10.79 9.00 -9.10
N ALA A 160 10.27 7.93 -9.70
CA ALA A 160 10.88 6.61 -9.59
C ALA A 160 12.31 6.59 -10.17
N ARG A 161 12.52 7.20 -11.35
CA ARG A 161 13.85 7.33 -11.97
C ARG A 161 14.79 8.20 -11.16
N GLU A 162 14.29 9.31 -10.62
CA GLU A 162 15.10 10.22 -9.84
C GLU A 162 15.52 9.62 -8.49
N ALA A 163 14.62 8.90 -7.81
CA ALA A 163 14.95 8.17 -6.60
C ALA A 163 16.02 7.11 -6.83
N GLU A 164 15.92 6.38 -7.95
CA GLU A 164 16.94 5.41 -8.36
C GLU A 164 18.29 6.08 -8.63
N ARG A 165 18.30 7.25 -9.30
CA ARG A 165 19.52 8.04 -9.55
C ARG A 165 20.15 8.56 -8.25
N ARG A 166 19.35 9.03 -7.29
CA ARG A 166 19.81 9.55 -6.00
C ARG A 166 20.25 8.44 -5.05
N GLY A 167 19.70 7.22 -5.20
CA GLY A 167 19.91 6.12 -4.26
C GLY A 167 19.12 6.24 -2.96
N HIS A 168 18.22 7.24 -2.85
CA HIS A 168 17.37 7.49 -1.68
C HIS A 168 16.06 8.19 -2.09
N GLY A 169 15.09 8.24 -1.18
CA GLY A 169 13.83 8.96 -1.28
C GLY A 169 12.69 8.19 -1.94
N ARG A 170 12.93 6.97 -2.45
CA ARG A 170 11.95 6.19 -3.24
C ARG A 170 10.63 6.04 -2.50
N ALA A 171 10.68 5.63 -1.23
CA ALA A 171 9.48 5.42 -0.42
C ALA A 171 8.75 6.74 -0.16
N ALA A 172 9.50 7.77 0.24
CA ALA A 172 8.94 9.06 0.62
C ALA A 172 8.27 9.79 -0.57
N TYR A 173 8.92 9.78 -1.73
CA TYR A 173 8.38 10.40 -2.94
C TYR A 173 7.21 9.62 -3.54
N THR A 174 7.27 8.27 -3.54
CA THR A 174 6.13 7.43 -3.95
C THR A 174 4.94 7.69 -3.05
N SER A 175 5.16 7.88 -1.75
CA SER A 175 4.12 8.23 -0.79
C SER A 175 3.48 9.59 -1.10
N LEU A 176 4.23 10.61 -1.54
CA LEU A 176 3.64 11.87 -2.02
C LEU A 176 2.70 11.66 -3.19
N VAL A 177 3.14 10.90 -4.21
CA VAL A 177 2.33 10.59 -5.38
C VAL A 177 1.04 9.89 -4.96
N LEU A 178 1.14 8.87 -4.10
CA LEU A 178 -0.02 8.14 -3.60
C LEU A 178 -0.98 9.01 -2.79
N ARG A 179 -0.49 9.93 -1.95
CA ARG A 179 -1.33 10.84 -1.16
C ARG A 179 -2.10 11.84 -2.01
N SER A 180 -1.63 12.13 -3.22
CA SER A 180 -2.35 13.00 -4.17
C SER A 180 -3.59 12.32 -4.77
N LEU A 181 -3.63 10.99 -4.78
CA LEU A 181 -4.75 10.19 -5.28
C LEU A 181 -5.93 10.21 -4.30
N LYS A 182 -7.11 9.89 -4.82
CA LYS A 182 -8.28 9.64 -3.97
C LYS A 182 -8.17 8.23 -3.39
N GLN A 183 -8.56 8.05 -2.13
CA GLN A 183 -8.69 6.69 -1.59
C GLN A 183 -9.85 5.98 -2.26
N ALA A 184 -9.69 4.68 -2.52
CA ALA A 184 -10.78 3.86 -3.01
C ALA A 184 -11.81 3.61 -1.89
N TYR A 185 -13.09 3.54 -2.25
CA TYR A 185 -14.19 3.38 -1.30
C TYR A 185 -15.33 2.55 -1.89
N TYR A 186 -16.29 2.12 -1.06
CA TYR A 186 -17.48 1.41 -1.50
C TYR A 186 -18.60 2.40 -1.80
N SER A 187 -19.28 2.19 -2.91
CA SER A 187 -20.37 3.04 -3.38
C SER A 187 -21.45 2.19 -4.03
N GLN A 188 -22.72 2.54 -3.82
CA GLN A 188 -23.84 1.97 -4.57
C GLN A 188 -23.88 2.48 -6.04
N ARG A 189 -23.13 3.52 -6.35
CA ARG A 189 -23.01 4.08 -7.71
C ARG A 189 -21.67 3.67 -8.31
N ASN A 190 -21.71 3.14 -9.53
CA ASN A 190 -20.50 2.90 -10.29
C ASN A 190 -19.92 4.21 -10.80
N LEU A 191 -18.69 4.53 -10.39
CA LEU A 191 -17.91 5.68 -10.85
C LEU A 191 -16.57 5.25 -11.48
N GLY A 192 -16.41 3.94 -11.72
CA GLY A 192 -15.17 3.34 -12.21
C GLY A 192 -14.07 3.23 -11.14
N HIS A 193 -12.95 2.63 -11.53
CA HIS A 193 -11.77 2.42 -10.71
C HIS A 193 -10.51 2.83 -11.48
N ALA A 194 -10.12 4.10 -11.36
CA ALA A 194 -9.02 4.74 -12.08
C ALA A 194 -7.70 3.97 -11.94
N GLY A 195 -7.33 3.58 -10.72
CA GLY A 195 -6.09 2.83 -10.46
C GLY A 195 -6.02 1.44 -11.11
N LEU A 196 -7.15 0.87 -11.56
CA LEU A 196 -7.22 -0.39 -12.29
C LEU A 196 -7.56 -0.19 -13.78
N GLY A 197 -7.83 1.05 -14.20
CA GLY A 197 -8.37 1.33 -15.54
C GLY A 197 -9.72 0.66 -15.82
N SER A 198 -10.50 0.32 -14.78
CA SER A 198 -11.74 -0.44 -14.94
C SER A 198 -12.98 0.47 -14.93
N PRO A 199 -13.91 0.33 -15.90
CA PRO A 199 -15.17 1.09 -15.93
C PRO A 199 -16.20 0.59 -14.90
N ALA A 200 -16.05 -0.64 -14.40
CA ALA A 200 -16.90 -1.24 -13.39
C ALA A 200 -16.11 -2.26 -12.57
N TYR A 201 -16.01 -2.05 -11.26
CA TYR A 201 -15.25 -2.91 -10.37
C TYR A 201 -15.96 -3.08 -9.03
N SER A 202 -16.04 -4.32 -8.55
CA SER A 202 -16.65 -4.69 -7.27
C SER A 202 -15.83 -5.81 -6.65
N HIS A 203 -15.62 -5.76 -5.34
CA HIS A 203 -15.06 -6.93 -4.65
C HIS A 203 -16.09 -8.06 -4.62
N PHE A 204 -15.67 -9.25 -5.06
CA PHE A 204 -16.53 -10.44 -5.11
C PHE A 204 -15.84 -11.72 -4.60
N THR A 205 -14.51 -11.75 -4.66
CA THR A 205 -13.69 -12.96 -4.50
C THR A 205 -13.30 -13.28 -3.06
N SER A 206 -13.84 -12.59 -2.05
CA SER A 206 -13.54 -12.85 -0.63
C SER A 206 -14.72 -12.64 0.35
N PRO A 207 -15.90 -13.28 0.12
CA PRO A 207 -17.09 -13.09 0.96
C PRO A 207 -16.94 -13.53 2.42
N ILE A 208 -15.97 -14.39 2.73
CA ILE A 208 -15.72 -14.86 4.11
C ILE A 208 -15.19 -13.75 5.02
N ARG A 209 -14.49 -12.76 4.45
CA ARG A 209 -13.77 -11.71 5.21
C ARG A 209 -14.16 -10.28 4.82
N ARG A 210 -15.06 -10.12 3.84
CA ARG A 210 -15.53 -8.81 3.39
C ARG A 210 -17.03 -8.84 3.13
N TYR A 211 -17.76 -7.99 3.86
CA TYR A 211 -19.21 -7.86 3.72
C TYR A 211 -19.65 -7.34 2.33
N PRO A 212 -18.91 -6.44 1.65
CA PRO A 212 -19.25 -6.03 0.27
C PRO A 212 -19.30 -7.19 -0.72
N ASP A 213 -18.37 -8.14 -0.62
CA ASP A 213 -18.37 -9.34 -1.44
C ASP A 213 -19.64 -10.18 -1.19
N LEU A 214 -20.12 -10.27 0.05
CA LEU A 214 -21.39 -10.96 0.37
C LEU A 214 -22.59 -10.30 -0.33
N ILE A 215 -22.65 -8.96 -0.34
CA ILE A 215 -23.70 -8.22 -1.06
C ILE A 215 -23.63 -8.50 -2.56
N ALA A 216 -22.43 -8.51 -3.14
CA ALA A 216 -22.24 -8.84 -4.56
C ALA A 216 -22.63 -10.29 -4.89
N HIS A 217 -22.39 -11.24 -3.99
CA HIS A 217 -22.87 -12.63 -4.12
C HIS A 217 -24.39 -12.71 -4.13
N ARG A 218 -25.07 -12.04 -3.20
CA ARG A 218 -26.55 -11.99 -3.17
C ARG A 218 -27.14 -11.36 -4.43
N ALA A 219 -26.57 -10.25 -4.88
CA ALA A 219 -26.96 -9.61 -6.13
C ALA A 219 -26.81 -10.55 -7.34
N LEU A 220 -25.67 -11.24 -7.44
CA LEU A 220 -25.41 -12.19 -8.52
C LEU A 220 -26.35 -13.40 -8.47
N LEU A 221 -26.56 -14.01 -7.30
CA LEU A 221 -27.44 -15.16 -7.14
C LEU A 221 -28.90 -14.80 -7.43
N SER A 222 -29.36 -13.62 -7.01
CA SER A 222 -30.68 -13.08 -7.38
C SER A 222 -30.79 -12.92 -8.90
N LEU A 223 -29.79 -12.35 -9.57
CA LEU A 223 -29.77 -12.19 -11.03
C LEU A 223 -29.81 -13.54 -11.78
N LEU A 224 -29.25 -14.59 -11.20
CA LEU A 224 -29.23 -15.94 -11.77
C LEU A 224 -30.49 -16.75 -11.43
N GLY A 225 -31.41 -16.22 -10.62
CA GLY A 225 -32.58 -16.97 -10.14
C GLY A 225 -32.23 -18.11 -9.18
N ALA A 226 -31.09 -18.02 -8.50
CA ALA A 226 -30.55 -19.07 -7.64
C ALA A 226 -31.09 -19.03 -6.20
N GLY A 227 -32.31 -18.50 -6.00
CA GLY A 227 -33.01 -18.52 -4.70
C GLY A 227 -32.64 -17.41 -3.72
N GLU A 228 -31.84 -16.42 -4.12
CA GLU A 228 -31.54 -15.23 -3.31
C GLU A 228 -32.46 -14.06 -3.70
N ILE A 229 -32.82 -13.24 -2.71
CA ILE A 229 -33.61 -12.03 -2.92
C ILE A 229 -32.68 -10.89 -3.31
N GLU A 230 -33.11 -10.05 -4.27
CA GLU A 230 -32.37 -8.87 -4.69
C GLU A 230 -32.07 -7.95 -3.48
N PRO A 231 -30.83 -7.51 -3.28
CA PRO A 231 -30.52 -6.57 -2.22
C PRO A 231 -31.31 -5.26 -2.34
N GLU A 232 -31.83 -4.76 -1.21
CA GLU A 232 -32.55 -3.49 -1.19
C GLU A 232 -31.59 -2.31 -1.44
N ARG A 233 -31.94 -1.40 -2.36
CA ARG A 233 -31.10 -0.23 -2.71
C ARG A 233 -30.78 0.67 -1.53
N GLY A 234 -31.73 0.85 -0.60
CA GLY A 234 -31.53 1.64 0.62
C GLY A 234 -30.46 1.03 1.51
N ALA A 235 -30.59 -0.27 1.80
CA ALA A 235 -29.62 -1.03 2.58
C ALA A 235 -28.24 -1.08 1.92
N VAL A 236 -28.15 -1.23 0.58
CA VAL A 236 -26.88 -1.19 -0.14
C VAL A 236 -26.19 0.16 0.00
N ARG A 237 -26.93 1.28 -0.08
CA ARG A 237 -26.38 2.63 0.12
C ARG A 237 -25.83 2.82 1.54
N GLU A 238 -26.54 2.35 2.55
CA GLU A 238 -26.08 2.44 3.94
C GLU A 238 -24.85 1.55 4.17
N ALA A 239 -24.86 0.33 3.63
CA ALA A 239 -23.73 -0.59 3.68
C ALA A 239 -22.48 -0.02 3.00
N ALA A 240 -22.62 0.76 1.94
CA ALA A 240 -21.51 1.42 1.26
C ALA A 240 -20.71 2.31 2.23
N TRP A 241 -21.40 3.22 2.92
CA TRP A 241 -20.78 4.09 3.92
C TRP A 241 -20.17 3.29 5.06
N TRP A 242 -20.93 2.37 5.66
CA TRP A 242 -20.47 1.57 6.79
C TRP A 242 -19.24 0.73 6.47
N CYS A 243 -19.21 0.07 5.31
CA CYS A 243 -18.07 -0.77 4.91
C CYS A 243 -16.81 0.08 4.68
N SER A 244 -16.95 1.29 4.13
CA SER A 244 -15.82 2.19 3.93
C SER A 244 -15.29 2.82 5.22
N GLU A 245 -16.13 3.10 6.21
CA GLU A 245 -15.66 3.49 7.55
C GLU A 245 -14.93 2.33 8.22
N ARG A 246 -15.51 1.13 8.23
CA ARG A 246 -14.89 -0.05 8.87
C ARG A 246 -13.58 -0.47 8.24
N GLU A 247 -13.43 -0.32 6.92
CA GLU A 247 -12.14 -0.53 6.25
C GLU A 247 -11.08 0.46 6.72
N ARG A 248 -11.42 1.75 6.84
CA ARG A 248 -10.51 2.78 7.35
C ARG A 248 -10.10 2.51 8.79
N ASP A 249 -11.06 2.14 9.64
CA ASP A 249 -10.79 1.77 11.03
C ASP A 249 -9.85 0.56 11.11
N SER A 250 -10.12 -0.48 10.32
CA SER A 250 -9.29 -1.69 10.28
C SER A 250 -7.85 -1.39 9.89
N VAL A 251 -7.64 -0.58 8.84
CA VAL A 251 -6.30 -0.16 8.39
C VAL A 251 -5.58 0.68 9.45
N SER A 252 -6.31 1.52 10.19
CA SER A 252 -5.71 2.29 11.29
C SER A 252 -5.26 1.39 12.43
N ILE A 253 -6.10 0.42 12.82
CA ILE A 253 -5.80 -0.53 13.90
C ILE A 253 -4.60 -1.40 13.53
N GLU A 254 -4.54 -1.90 12.29
CA GLU A 254 -3.43 -2.70 11.78
C GLU A 254 -2.11 -1.93 11.84
N ARG A 255 -2.09 -0.69 11.33
CA ARG A 255 -0.90 0.18 11.42
C ARG A 255 -0.44 0.45 12.85
N ASP A 256 -1.37 0.62 13.78
CA ASP A 256 -1.03 0.84 15.18
C ASP A 256 -0.51 -0.44 15.85
N ALA A 257 -1.04 -1.61 15.49
CA ALA A 257 -0.53 -2.90 15.91
C ALA A 257 0.89 -3.17 15.37
N ASP A 258 1.14 -2.84 14.09
CA ASP A 258 2.46 -2.97 13.47
C ASP A 258 3.51 -2.12 14.18
N LYS A 259 3.17 -0.86 14.53
CA LYS A 259 4.05 0.03 15.30
C LYS A 259 4.37 -0.52 16.68
N VAL A 260 3.39 -1.13 17.35
CA VAL A 260 3.60 -1.77 18.66
C VAL A 260 4.55 -2.96 18.50
N CYS A 261 4.29 -3.84 17.52
CA CYS A 261 5.11 -5.02 17.29
C CYS A 261 6.56 -4.65 16.91
N SER A 262 6.72 -3.69 16.00
CA SER A 262 8.04 -3.21 15.58
C SER A 262 8.80 -2.53 16.72
N SER A 263 8.12 -1.81 17.59
CA SER A 263 8.75 -1.17 18.76
C SER A 263 9.22 -2.21 19.79
N PHE A 264 8.42 -3.26 20.07
CA PHE A 264 8.86 -4.35 20.95
C PHE A 264 10.07 -5.09 20.38
N LEU A 265 10.07 -5.35 19.07
CA LEU A 265 11.19 -6.01 18.42
C LEU A 265 12.47 -5.15 18.46
N LEU A 266 12.35 -3.85 18.16
CA LEU A 266 13.48 -2.91 18.22
C LEU A 266 14.04 -2.78 19.64
N GLU A 267 13.19 -2.69 20.65
CA GLU A 267 13.62 -2.61 22.07
C GLU A 267 14.47 -3.83 22.45
N ARG A 268 14.03 -5.03 22.06
CA ARG A 268 14.76 -6.27 22.31
C ARG A 268 16.10 -6.29 21.58
N GLU A 269 16.13 -5.93 20.29
CA GLU A 269 17.37 -5.86 19.53
C GLU A 269 18.38 -4.85 20.13
N LEU A 270 17.91 -3.72 20.64
CA LEU A 270 18.76 -2.72 21.30
C LEU A 270 19.28 -3.20 22.66
N PHE A 271 18.51 -4.01 23.38
CA PHE A 271 18.98 -4.62 24.62
C PHE A 271 20.16 -5.58 24.38
N GLU A 272 20.13 -6.32 23.27
CA GLU A 272 21.19 -7.25 22.88
C GLU A 272 22.40 -6.56 22.23
N ALA A 273 22.17 -5.63 21.32
CA ALA A 273 23.22 -4.97 20.51
C ALA A 273 23.79 -3.68 21.15
N GLY A 274 23.07 -3.09 22.11
CA GLY A 274 23.42 -1.85 22.78
C GLY A 274 22.72 -0.61 22.22
N TRP A 275 22.30 0.29 23.12
CA TRP A 275 21.56 1.53 22.82
C TRP A 275 22.37 2.59 22.06
N SER A 276 23.70 2.46 22.01
CA SER A 276 24.55 3.37 21.24
C SER A 276 24.65 3.01 19.75
N ARG A 277 23.90 1.99 19.30
CA ARG A 277 23.88 1.58 17.89
C ARG A 277 23.40 2.72 17.00
N LYS A 278 24.15 2.95 15.93
CA LYS A 278 23.84 3.92 14.88
C LYS A 278 23.07 3.21 13.77
N PHE A 279 22.08 3.91 13.22
CA PHE A 279 21.29 3.43 12.11
C PHE A 279 21.32 4.47 11.00
N ASP A 280 21.51 4.00 9.77
CA ASP A 280 21.13 4.80 8.61
C ASP A 280 19.60 4.86 8.55
N GLY A 281 19.08 5.96 8.00
CA GLY A 281 17.65 6.16 7.86
C GLY A 281 17.33 7.12 6.73
N GLU A 282 16.05 7.23 6.42
CA GLU A 282 15.50 8.13 5.41
C GLU A 282 14.28 8.84 5.99
N VAL A 283 14.18 10.15 5.76
CA VAL A 283 13.04 10.95 6.23
C VAL A 283 11.77 10.52 5.47
N SER A 284 10.86 9.82 6.14
CA SER A 284 9.60 9.32 5.55
C SER A 284 8.43 10.31 5.68
N GLY A 285 8.55 11.29 6.57
CA GLY A 285 7.53 12.30 6.81
C GLY A 285 8.07 13.48 7.63
N VAL A 286 7.45 14.65 7.46
CA VAL A 286 7.75 15.82 8.29
C VAL A 286 6.46 16.43 8.79
N ILE A 287 6.47 16.88 10.04
CA ILE A 287 5.39 17.64 10.68
C ILE A 287 6.01 18.75 11.52
N ARG A 288 5.19 19.70 11.98
CA ARG A 288 5.68 20.82 12.82
C ARG A 288 6.46 20.34 14.06
N ALA A 289 6.10 19.19 14.61
CA ALA A 289 6.72 18.64 15.81
C ALA A 289 8.06 17.93 15.56
N GLY A 290 8.42 17.60 14.31
CA GLY A 290 9.60 16.80 14.00
C GLY A 290 9.51 16.03 12.68
N ALA A 291 10.41 15.07 12.49
CA ALA A 291 10.50 14.24 11.29
C ALA A 291 10.32 12.76 11.63
N PHE A 292 9.59 12.02 10.81
CA PHE A 292 9.56 10.56 10.82
C PHE A 292 10.73 10.06 9.99
N VAL A 293 11.43 9.05 10.51
CA VAL A 293 12.62 8.46 9.89
C VAL A 293 12.42 6.96 9.82
N ARG A 294 12.39 6.46 8.60
CA ARG A 294 12.37 5.02 8.31
C ARG A 294 13.81 4.51 8.33
N PHE A 295 14.06 3.35 8.93
CA PHE A 295 15.42 2.83 9.05
C PHE A 295 15.96 2.37 7.68
N GLY A 296 17.28 2.27 7.54
CA GLY A 296 17.93 1.89 6.29
C GLY A 296 17.91 0.37 6.02
N GLY A 297 18.07 0.00 4.75
CA GLY A 297 18.17 -1.41 4.32
C GLY A 297 16.89 -2.21 4.60
N GLU A 298 17.06 -3.49 4.94
CA GLU A 298 15.95 -4.42 5.24
C GLU A 298 15.16 -3.99 6.49
N LEU A 299 15.77 -3.20 7.37
CA LEU A 299 15.12 -2.69 8.58
C LEU A 299 14.06 -1.63 8.27
N GLY A 300 14.14 -0.95 7.13
CA GLY A 300 13.20 0.12 6.79
C GLY A 300 11.77 -0.35 6.61
N ASP A 301 11.57 -1.61 6.24
CA ASP A 301 10.24 -2.19 6.09
C ASP A 301 9.60 -2.54 7.44
N VAL A 302 10.37 -2.47 8.52
CA VAL A 302 9.95 -2.87 9.86
C VAL A 302 9.96 -1.67 10.82
N TYR A 303 11.03 -0.87 10.80
CA TYR A 303 11.28 0.18 11.80
C TYR A 303 11.10 1.58 11.22
N GLU A 304 10.31 2.37 11.94
CA GLU A 304 10.18 3.80 11.81
C GLU A 304 10.27 4.44 13.20
N GLY A 305 10.98 5.55 13.30
CA GLY A 305 11.02 6.35 14.52
C GLY A 305 10.79 7.82 14.24
N PHE A 306 10.79 8.62 15.30
CA PHE A 306 10.49 10.04 15.24
C PHE A 306 11.64 10.84 15.81
N VAL A 307 12.10 11.85 15.07
CA VAL A 307 13.06 12.86 15.53
C VAL A 307 12.27 14.12 15.94
N PRO A 308 12.06 14.37 17.24
CA PRO A 308 11.41 15.59 17.70
C PRO A 308 12.21 16.83 17.32
N VAL A 309 11.55 17.93 16.96
CA VAL A 309 12.20 19.20 16.63
C VAL A 309 13.10 19.72 17.75
N ARG A 310 12.79 19.41 19.02
CA ARG A 310 13.63 19.73 20.19
C ARG A 310 15.01 19.06 20.17
N ARG A 311 15.19 17.97 19.41
CA ARG A 311 16.47 17.29 19.20
C ARG A 311 17.30 17.94 18.09
N LEU A 312 16.68 18.77 17.24
CA LEU A 312 17.36 19.58 16.25
C LEU A 312 17.97 20.81 16.94
N ARG A 313 19.13 20.60 17.57
CA ARG A 313 19.80 21.63 18.38
C ARG A 313 20.22 22.83 17.53
N GLY A 314 20.35 23.98 18.20
CA GLY A 314 20.95 25.19 17.64
C GLY A 314 19.95 26.24 17.18
N GLU A 315 18.73 25.87 16.76
CA GLU A 315 17.72 26.82 16.29
C GLU A 315 16.28 26.29 16.24
N ARG A 316 15.34 27.16 15.84
CA ARG A 316 13.95 26.80 15.59
C ARG A 316 13.78 26.39 14.13
N PHE A 317 13.13 25.24 13.91
CA PHE A 317 12.70 24.78 12.60
C PHE A 317 11.20 25.02 12.42
N ASP A 318 10.79 25.42 11.22
CA ASP A 318 9.38 25.44 10.80
C ASP A 318 9.20 24.66 9.50
N LEU A 319 7.96 24.21 9.24
CA LEU A 319 7.63 23.62 7.95
C LEU A 319 7.72 24.66 6.83
N ASN A 320 8.21 24.26 5.67
CA ASN A 320 8.06 25.03 4.45
C ASN A 320 6.59 25.08 3.99
N ALA A 321 6.29 25.91 2.98
CA ALA A 321 4.92 26.14 2.52
C ALA A 321 4.23 24.86 1.96
N THR A 322 5.02 23.94 1.40
CA THR A 322 4.55 22.69 0.81
C THR A 322 4.52 21.52 1.79
N GLU A 323 4.92 21.74 3.04
CA GLU A 323 5.03 20.73 4.12
C GLU A 323 5.91 19.53 3.75
N THR A 324 6.95 19.76 2.96
CA THR A 324 7.92 18.73 2.51
C THR A 324 9.27 18.82 3.23
N ALA A 325 9.52 19.89 3.98
CA ALA A 325 10.77 20.07 4.72
C ALA A 325 10.59 20.86 6.02
N LEU A 326 11.41 20.54 7.01
CA LEU A 326 11.68 21.39 8.17
C LEU A 326 12.88 22.29 7.87
N VAL A 327 12.70 23.61 7.98
CA VAL A 327 13.72 24.61 7.65
C VAL A 327 14.10 25.42 8.89
N GLY A 328 15.40 25.46 9.18
CA GLY A 328 15.97 26.25 10.28
C GLY A 328 15.86 27.74 10.00
N ARG A 329 15.25 28.50 10.93
CA ARG A 329 15.01 29.95 10.76
C ARG A 329 16.27 30.80 10.59
N ARG A 330 17.39 30.37 11.16
CA ARG A 330 18.65 31.14 11.19
C ARG A 330 19.65 30.61 10.18
N SER A 331 19.85 29.30 10.11
CA SER A 331 20.85 28.69 9.23
C SER A 331 20.32 28.41 7.82
N GLY A 332 19.00 28.28 7.65
CA GLY A 332 18.41 27.73 6.44
C GLY A 332 18.63 26.23 6.25
N ARG A 333 19.22 25.52 7.23
CA ARG A 333 19.40 24.06 7.21
C ARG A 333 18.05 23.38 7.03
N GLN A 334 18.00 22.36 6.18
CA GLN A 334 16.76 21.66 5.86
C GLN A 334 16.84 20.19 6.24
N ILE A 335 15.73 19.65 6.73
CA ILE A 335 15.48 18.21 6.82
C ILE A 335 14.30 17.97 5.90
N ARG A 336 14.57 17.40 4.73
CA ARG A 336 13.56 17.25 3.68
C ARG A 336 13.10 15.82 3.61
N LEU A 337 11.86 15.66 3.15
CA LEU A 337 11.31 14.37 2.83
C LEU A 337 12.21 13.62 1.84
N GLY A 338 12.53 12.37 2.14
CA GLY A 338 13.38 11.51 1.32
C GLY A 338 14.88 11.70 1.54
N ASP A 339 15.34 12.68 2.33
CA ASP A 339 16.76 12.85 2.62
C ASP A 339 17.26 11.70 3.53
N PRO A 340 18.50 11.23 3.31
CA PRO A 340 19.14 10.31 4.25
C PRO A 340 19.41 11.02 5.58
N LEU A 341 19.18 10.32 6.69
CA LEU A 341 19.43 10.82 8.02
C LEU A 341 19.91 9.70 8.93
N ALA A 342 21.17 9.78 9.36
CA ALA A 342 21.72 8.85 10.33
C ALA A 342 21.24 9.20 11.75
N VAL A 343 20.81 8.18 12.49
CA VAL A 343 20.12 8.33 13.77
C VAL A 343 20.60 7.34 14.83
N THR A 344 20.36 7.68 16.10
CA THR A 344 20.41 6.75 17.23
C THR A 344 19.04 6.69 17.90
N VAL A 345 18.74 5.55 18.53
CA VAL A 345 17.51 5.40 19.31
C VAL A 345 17.74 5.92 20.72
N ASP A 346 16.97 6.92 21.12
CA ASP A 346 17.05 7.51 22.46
C ASP A 346 16.17 6.77 23.46
N SER A 347 14.96 6.40 23.03
CA SER A 347 14.00 5.69 23.87
C SER A 347 12.95 4.98 23.03
N VAL A 348 12.47 3.85 23.56
CA VAL A 348 11.36 3.08 23.00
C VAL A 348 10.24 3.02 24.03
N GLU A 349 9.03 3.36 23.64
CA GLU A 349 7.80 3.15 24.42
C GLU A 349 6.95 2.11 23.67
N ALA A 350 7.36 0.84 23.74
CA ALA A 350 6.79 -0.21 22.89
C ALA A 350 5.26 -0.39 23.00
N PRO A 351 4.63 -0.35 24.20
CA PRO A 351 3.16 -0.43 24.30
C PRO A 351 2.41 0.72 23.62
N ARG A 352 3.09 1.82 23.29
CA ARG A 352 2.53 2.96 22.56
C ARG A 352 2.96 3.00 21.09
N GLY A 353 3.81 2.08 20.64
CA GLY A 353 4.37 2.07 19.30
C GLY A 353 5.19 3.33 18.99
N ARG A 354 5.95 3.84 19.97
CA ARG A 354 6.74 5.08 19.82
C ARG A 354 8.23 4.82 19.99
N VAL A 355 9.00 5.36 19.07
CA VAL A 355 10.47 5.33 19.07
C VAL A 355 10.96 6.76 18.88
N ASP A 356 11.62 7.31 19.90
CA ASP A 356 12.24 8.64 19.84
C ASP A 356 13.69 8.49 19.36
N LEU A 357 14.06 9.27 18.36
CA LEU A 357 15.35 9.26 17.70
C LEU A 357 16.10 10.57 17.94
N SER A 358 17.43 10.49 17.93
CA SER A 358 18.31 11.65 17.81
C SER A 358 19.11 11.56 16.51
N PRO A 359 19.22 12.66 15.74
CA PRO A 359 20.11 12.70 14.58
C PRO A 359 21.56 12.68 15.05
N LEU A 360 22.43 12.01 14.30
CA LEU A 360 23.87 12.09 14.55
C LEU A 360 24.37 13.48 14.15
N GLU A 361 25.07 14.17 15.06
CA GLU A 361 25.68 15.46 14.75
C GLU A 361 26.85 15.24 13.75
N GLY A 362 26.69 15.77 12.53
CA GLY A 362 27.74 15.81 11.51
C GLY A 362 27.46 14.91 10.30
N GLU A 363 26.62 15.41 9.38
CA GLU A 363 26.66 15.29 7.91
C GLU A 363 25.31 15.79 7.39
N GLY A 364 25.26 17.06 6.98
CA GLY A 364 24.05 17.75 6.53
C GLY A 364 24.22 19.26 6.51
#